data_AF-A0A953NYE6-F1
#
_entry.id   AF-A0A953NYE6-F1
#
_cell.length_a   1.000
_cell.length_b   1.000
_cell.length_c   1.000
_cell.angle_alpha   90.00
_cell.angle_beta   90.00
_cell.angle_gamma   90.00
#
_symmetry.space_group_name_H-M   'P 1'
#
loop_
_entity.id
_entity.type
_entity.pdbx_description
1 polymer ?
#
loop_
_entity_poly.entity_id
_entity_poly.type
_entity_poly.pdbx_seq_one_letter_code
_entity_poly.pdbx_strand_id
1 'polypeptide(L)'
;MTKRATTRKKNPGELTFEQVEARKDRGVEGLLNMGESQRAKDLEDEDVEDFAERKGITIVNPKKKGKGKIGIGPRKKKNPTTSDAAAKFEEFHGRKPETVMDIRTKQNDRRNLTGLGRMMYLLTADGVPMKFEDRDKVMLACDPAGNQLYFVGGNQDVTAILKHAGIDQSKDLIDVGECQFIVYTTDKDFDSFEEKDYQHEFGEETGELPRLMYDRLNRQLFLVGGAYEIKREGIVN
;
A
#
# COMPACT_ATOMS: atom_id res chain seq x y z
N MET A 1 -55.90 -6.20 18.77
CA MET A 1 -54.88 -6.84 17.90
C MET A 1 -53.50 -6.63 18.53
N THR A 2 -52.99 -7.66 19.20
CA THR A 2 -51.73 -7.61 19.96
C THR A 2 -50.62 -8.18 19.08
N LYS A 3 -49.63 -7.36 18.69
CA LYS A 3 -48.47 -7.83 17.92
C LYS A 3 -47.59 -8.69 18.83
N ARG A 4 -47.55 -10.00 18.56
CA ARG A 4 -46.61 -10.95 19.18
C ARG A 4 -45.20 -10.61 18.72
N ALA A 5 -44.32 -10.34 19.68
CA ALA A 5 -42.88 -10.27 19.45
C ALA A 5 -42.38 -11.68 19.12
N THR A 6 -41.85 -11.87 17.90
CA THR A 6 -41.14 -13.07 17.48
C THR A 6 -39.78 -13.12 18.18
N THR A 7 -39.70 -13.81 19.31
CA THR A 7 -38.44 -14.17 19.95
C THR A 7 -37.72 -15.18 19.04
N ARG A 8 -36.68 -14.72 18.34
CA ARG A 8 -35.82 -15.55 17.50
C ARG A 8 -35.15 -16.60 18.41
N LYS A 9 -35.46 -17.89 18.21
CA LYS A 9 -34.76 -19.00 18.87
C LYS A 9 -33.27 -18.87 18.57
N LYS A 10 -32.43 -18.67 19.60
CA LYS A 10 -30.98 -18.61 19.46
C LYS A 10 -30.46 -19.99 19.03
N ASN A 11 -29.72 -20.04 17.92
CA ASN A 11 -28.96 -21.22 17.56
C ASN A 11 -27.85 -21.44 18.61
N PRO A 12 -27.62 -22.67 19.11
CA PRO A 12 -26.64 -22.93 20.17
C PRO A 12 -25.17 -22.70 19.74
N GLY A 13 -24.90 -22.50 18.45
CA GLY A 13 -23.59 -22.17 17.89
C GLY A 13 -23.30 -20.67 17.75
N GLU A 14 -24.26 -19.78 18.01
CA GLU A 14 -24.09 -18.33 17.88
C GLU A 14 -24.01 -17.68 19.27
N LEU A 15 -22.83 -17.16 19.63
CA LEU A 15 -22.59 -16.51 20.93
C LEU A 15 -22.06 -15.08 20.73
N THR A 16 -22.31 -14.20 21.70
CA THR A 16 -21.66 -12.87 21.70
C THR A 16 -20.20 -13.01 22.14
N PHE A 17 -19.36 -12.02 21.83
CA PHE A 17 -17.94 -12.02 22.24
C PHE A 17 -17.78 -12.24 23.75
N GLU A 18 -18.57 -11.52 24.57
CA GLU A 18 -18.56 -11.66 26.03
C GLU A 18 -18.95 -13.06 26.49
N GLN A 19 -19.87 -13.74 25.78
CA GLN A 19 -20.27 -15.10 26.11
C GLN A 19 -19.21 -16.14 25.75
N VAL A 20 -18.40 -15.87 24.73
CA VAL A 20 -17.26 -16.71 24.36
C VAL A 20 -16.10 -16.49 25.32
N GLU A 21 -15.78 -15.23 25.65
CA GLU A 21 -14.78 -14.83 26.64
C GLU A 21 -15.06 -15.50 28.00
N ALA A 22 -16.28 -15.37 28.52
CA ALA A 22 -16.68 -16.03 29.77
C ALA A 22 -16.71 -17.58 29.70
N ARG A 23 -16.71 -18.17 28.51
CA ARG A 23 -16.63 -19.64 28.33
C ARG A 23 -15.18 -20.09 28.27
N LYS A 24 -14.30 -19.29 27.69
CA LYS A 24 -12.85 -19.47 27.69
C LYS A 24 -12.31 -19.39 29.11
N ASP A 25 -12.69 -18.35 29.86
CA ASP A 25 -12.23 -18.13 31.26
C ASP A 25 -12.62 -19.29 32.18
N ARG A 26 -13.85 -19.80 32.07
CA ARG A 26 -14.28 -21.01 32.80
C ARG A 26 -13.48 -22.25 32.42
N GLY A 27 -13.00 -22.33 31.18
CA GLY A 27 -12.10 -23.39 30.72
C GLY A 27 -10.74 -23.29 31.39
N VAL A 28 -10.18 -22.09 31.50
CA VAL A 28 -8.91 -21.81 32.19
C VAL A 28 -9.03 -22.19 33.67
N GLU A 29 -10.07 -21.73 34.35
CA GLU A 29 -10.31 -22.03 35.76
C GLU A 29 -10.49 -23.54 36.02
N GLY A 30 -11.20 -24.23 35.12
CA GLY A 30 -11.34 -25.69 35.18
C GLY A 30 -10.00 -26.43 35.05
N LEU A 31 -9.13 -25.99 34.15
CA LEU A 31 -7.79 -26.57 33.95
C LEU A 31 -6.88 -26.33 35.16
N LEU A 32 -6.94 -25.13 35.77
CA LEU A 32 -6.21 -24.82 37.00
C LEU A 32 -6.65 -25.72 38.17
N ASN A 33 -7.96 -25.91 38.33
CA ASN A 33 -8.51 -26.79 39.37
C ASN A 33 -8.15 -28.28 39.17
N MET A 34 -7.82 -28.68 37.94
CA MET A 34 -7.33 -30.02 37.60
C MET A 34 -5.79 -30.14 37.66
N GLY A 35 -5.08 -29.08 38.02
CA GLY A 35 -3.61 -29.05 38.08
C GLY A 35 -2.93 -28.97 36.71
N GLU A 36 -3.67 -28.72 35.64
CA GLU A 36 -3.14 -28.58 34.27
C GLU A 36 -2.70 -27.14 33.99
N SER A 37 -1.79 -26.62 34.82
CA SER A 37 -1.36 -25.22 34.80
C SER A 37 -0.80 -24.76 33.46
N GLN A 38 -0.08 -25.64 32.75
CA GLN A 38 0.48 -25.28 31.45
C GLN A 38 -0.60 -25.09 30.39
N ARG A 39 -1.61 -25.96 30.36
CA ARG A 39 -2.73 -25.84 29.40
C ARG A 39 -3.67 -24.70 29.73
N ALA A 40 -3.83 -24.39 31.02
CA ALA A 40 -4.56 -23.22 31.46
C ALA A 40 -3.91 -21.95 30.91
N LYS A 41 -2.58 -21.87 30.98
CA LYS A 41 -1.80 -20.75 30.45
C LYS A 41 -1.90 -20.65 28.91
N ASP A 42 -1.73 -21.77 28.22
CA ASP A 42 -1.86 -21.79 26.74
C ASP A 42 -3.27 -21.37 26.29
N LEU A 43 -4.30 -21.76 27.06
CA LEU A 43 -5.68 -21.34 26.81
C LEU A 43 -5.90 -19.87 27.15
N GLU A 44 -5.31 -19.35 28.23
CA GLU A 44 -5.39 -17.94 28.61
C GLU A 44 -4.77 -17.03 27.53
N ASP A 45 -3.65 -17.46 26.94
CA ASP A 45 -2.93 -16.74 25.87
C ASP A 45 -3.61 -16.84 24.48
N GLU A 46 -4.55 -17.78 24.26
CA GLU A 46 -5.32 -17.95 23.00
C GLU A 46 -6.27 -16.75 22.77
N ASP A 47 -6.31 -16.14 21.58
CA ASP A 47 -7.29 -15.08 21.28
C ASP A 47 -8.74 -15.63 21.39
N VAL A 48 -9.69 -14.81 21.88
CA VAL A 48 -11.11 -15.22 22.02
C VAL A 48 -11.73 -15.66 20.68
N GLU A 49 -11.26 -15.06 19.59
CA GLU A 49 -11.66 -15.38 18.21
C GLU A 49 -11.15 -16.77 17.79
N ASP A 50 -9.89 -17.09 18.10
CA ASP A 50 -9.26 -18.38 17.79
C ASP A 50 -9.89 -19.50 18.64
N PHE A 51 -10.19 -19.21 19.92
CA PHE A 51 -10.95 -20.12 20.78
C PHE A 51 -12.34 -20.41 20.22
N ALA A 52 -13.02 -19.41 19.66
CA ALA A 52 -14.33 -19.58 19.03
C ALA A 52 -14.25 -20.45 17.78
N GLU A 53 -13.26 -20.20 16.92
CA GLU A 53 -13.02 -20.98 15.70
C GLU A 53 -12.76 -22.46 16.03
N ARG A 54 -11.85 -22.72 16.97
CA ARG A 54 -11.53 -24.09 17.43
C ARG A 54 -12.72 -24.82 18.03
N LYS A 55 -13.66 -24.09 18.66
CA LYS A 55 -14.88 -24.66 19.25
C LYS A 55 -16.09 -24.64 18.30
N GLY A 56 -15.93 -24.18 17.05
CA GLY A 56 -17.01 -24.08 16.06
C GLY A 56 -18.10 -23.08 16.46
N ILE A 57 -17.74 -22.03 17.21
CA ILE A 57 -18.66 -21.00 17.70
C ILE A 57 -18.59 -19.79 16.76
N THR A 58 -19.76 -19.32 16.30
CA THR A 58 -19.86 -18.09 15.51
C THR A 58 -20.09 -16.89 16.44
N ILE A 59 -19.19 -15.90 16.41
CA ILE A 59 -19.31 -14.68 17.22
C ILE A 59 -20.19 -13.65 16.48
N VAL A 60 -21.35 -13.32 17.05
CA VAL A 60 -22.31 -12.40 16.41
C VAL A 60 -22.06 -10.91 16.68
N ASN A 61 -21.08 -10.57 17.52
CA ASN A 61 -20.66 -9.18 17.80
C ASN A 61 -19.16 -9.12 18.17
N PRO A 62 -18.23 -9.35 17.22
CA PRO A 62 -16.80 -9.37 17.52
C PRO A 62 -16.34 -7.99 18.01
N LYS A 63 -15.56 -7.93 19.11
CA LYS A 63 -14.89 -6.70 19.55
C LYS A 63 -13.97 -6.28 18.40
N LYS A 64 -14.21 -5.12 17.77
CA LYS A 64 -13.30 -4.51 16.79
C LYS A 64 -11.89 -4.53 17.39
N LYS A 65 -10.98 -5.36 16.86
CA LYS A 65 -9.57 -5.41 17.27
C LYS A 65 -9.05 -3.98 17.35
N GLY A 66 -8.75 -3.56 18.58
CA GLY A 66 -8.13 -2.28 18.88
C GLY A 66 -6.80 -2.24 18.15
N LYS A 67 -6.65 -1.24 17.28
CA LYS A 67 -5.39 -0.98 16.58
C LYS A 67 -4.28 -0.87 17.62
N GLY A 68 -3.32 -1.78 17.56
CA GLY A 68 -2.04 -1.61 18.23
C GLY A 68 -1.50 -0.21 17.94
N LYS A 69 -0.85 0.38 18.93
CA LYS A 69 -0.14 1.66 18.82
C LYS A 69 1.00 1.53 17.82
N ILE A 70 0.67 1.55 16.53
CA ILE A 70 1.60 1.91 15.47
C ILE A 70 1.83 3.40 15.70
N GLY A 71 3.09 3.80 15.84
CA GLY A 71 3.49 5.20 15.94
C GLY A 71 2.72 6.04 14.93
N ILE A 72 2.35 7.26 15.31
CA ILE A 72 1.59 8.19 14.47
C ILE A 72 2.42 8.49 13.22
N GLY A 73 2.36 7.60 12.24
CA GLY A 73 2.64 7.90 10.86
C GLY A 73 1.61 8.95 10.42
N PRO A 74 1.99 9.85 9.51
CA PRO A 74 1.12 10.94 9.09
C PRO A 74 -0.25 10.37 8.71
N ARG A 75 -1.31 10.87 9.36
CA ARG A 75 -2.71 10.54 9.06
C ARG A 75 -2.84 10.48 7.54
N LYS A 76 -3.19 9.31 6.96
CA LYS A 76 -3.66 9.21 5.58
C LYS A 76 -4.71 10.31 5.41
N LYS A 77 -4.39 11.34 4.60
CA LYS A 77 -5.36 12.40 4.30
C LYS A 77 -6.58 11.68 3.72
N LYS A 78 -7.74 11.87 4.36
CA LYS A 78 -9.00 11.39 3.79
C LYS A 78 -9.21 12.10 2.47
N ASN A 79 -9.89 11.46 1.52
CA ASN A 79 -10.35 12.16 0.31
C ASN A 79 -11.08 13.44 0.73
N PRO A 80 -10.87 14.55 0.01
CA PRO A 80 -11.58 15.80 0.27
C PRO A 80 -13.08 15.54 0.34
N THR A 81 -13.75 16.19 1.28
CA THR A 81 -15.20 16.04 1.42
C THR A 81 -15.92 16.89 0.37
N THR A 82 -17.18 16.57 0.10
CA THR A 82 -18.05 17.43 -0.72
C THR A 82 -18.14 18.85 -0.17
N SER A 83 -17.98 19.05 1.14
CA SER A 83 -17.89 20.35 1.79
C SER A 83 -16.63 21.13 1.39
N ASP A 84 -15.49 20.47 1.23
CA ASP A 84 -14.24 21.13 0.84
C ASP A 84 -14.32 21.59 -0.63
N ALA A 85 -14.92 20.78 -1.50
CA ALA A 85 -15.16 21.13 -2.90
C ALA A 85 -16.13 22.33 -3.03
N ALA A 86 -17.21 22.34 -2.24
CA ALA A 86 -18.17 23.45 -2.22
C ALA A 86 -17.55 24.76 -1.74
N ALA A 87 -16.72 24.71 -0.70
CA ALA A 87 -16.01 25.89 -0.21
C ALA A 87 -15.06 26.44 -1.28
N LYS A 88 -14.34 25.57 -2.00
CA LYS A 88 -13.43 26.02 -3.05
C LYS A 88 -14.17 26.56 -4.28
N PHE A 89 -15.35 26.02 -4.59
CA PHE A 89 -16.25 26.58 -5.59
C PHE A 89 -16.70 28.00 -5.21
N GLU A 90 -17.15 28.21 -3.97
CA GLU A 90 -17.63 29.52 -3.51
C GLU A 90 -16.51 30.57 -3.50
N GLU A 91 -15.31 30.20 -3.06
CA GLU A 91 -14.12 31.07 -3.12
C GLU A 91 -13.78 31.47 -4.56
N PHE A 92 -13.82 30.52 -5.50
CA PHE A 92 -13.44 30.76 -6.89
C PHE A 92 -14.51 31.51 -7.70
N HIS A 93 -15.80 31.19 -7.50
CA HIS A 93 -16.91 31.75 -8.29
C HIS A 93 -17.65 32.91 -7.59
N GLY A 94 -17.39 33.16 -6.30
CA GLY A 94 -18.08 34.19 -5.51
C GLY A 94 -19.55 33.89 -5.22
N ARG A 95 -20.01 32.65 -5.44
CA ARG A 95 -21.37 32.18 -5.16
C ARG A 95 -21.38 30.73 -4.75
N LYS A 96 -22.40 30.33 -3.99
CA LYS A 96 -22.59 28.93 -3.57
C LYS A 96 -22.89 28.03 -4.78
N PRO A 97 -22.40 26.77 -4.76
CA PRO A 97 -22.76 25.81 -5.80
C PRO A 97 -24.23 25.42 -5.69
N GLU A 98 -24.91 25.29 -6.84
CA GLU A 98 -26.28 24.77 -6.91
C GLU A 98 -26.33 23.25 -6.71
N THR A 99 -25.27 22.54 -7.10
CA THR A 99 -25.16 21.08 -6.95
C THR A 99 -23.70 20.69 -6.75
N VAL A 100 -23.46 19.69 -5.90
CA VAL A 100 -22.17 19.02 -5.75
C VAL A 100 -22.37 17.56 -6.12
N MET A 101 -21.60 17.06 -7.09
CA MET A 101 -21.73 15.70 -7.61
C MET A 101 -20.41 14.96 -7.53
N ASP A 102 -20.46 13.70 -7.12
CA ASP A 102 -19.31 12.80 -7.17
C ASP A 102 -19.21 12.18 -8.57
N ILE A 103 -18.13 12.50 -9.28
CA ILE A 103 -17.84 11.92 -10.59
C ILE A 103 -16.91 10.73 -10.39
N ARG A 104 -17.36 9.54 -10.80
CA ARG A 104 -16.51 8.35 -10.87
C ARG A 104 -15.94 8.21 -12.27
N THR A 105 -14.63 8.36 -12.40
CA THR A 105 -13.91 8.13 -13.65
C THR A 105 -13.33 6.72 -13.67
N LYS A 106 -13.24 6.12 -14.86
CA LYS A 106 -12.51 4.88 -15.06
C LYS A 106 -11.07 5.24 -15.41
N GLN A 107 -10.13 4.82 -14.58
CA GLN A 107 -8.70 4.84 -14.90
C GLN A 107 -8.35 3.50 -15.56
N ASN A 108 -7.62 3.56 -16.67
CA ASN A 108 -7.12 2.37 -17.36
C ASN A 108 -5.63 2.24 -17.09
N ASP A 109 -5.25 1.19 -16.37
CA ASP A 109 -3.86 0.83 -16.17
C ASP A 109 -3.43 -0.26 -17.15
N ARG A 110 -2.13 -0.33 -17.45
CA ARG A 110 -1.59 -1.46 -18.22
C ARG A 110 -1.71 -2.74 -17.39
N ARG A 111 -2.43 -3.72 -17.95
CA ARG A 111 -2.65 -5.02 -17.28
C ARG A 111 -1.46 -5.96 -17.41
N ASN A 112 -0.75 -5.89 -18.53
CA ASN A 112 0.36 -6.77 -18.85
C ASN A 112 1.62 -5.92 -18.94
N LEU A 113 2.60 -6.27 -18.12
CA LEU A 113 3.92 -5.68 -18.06
C LEU A 113 4.97 -6.79 -18.09
N THR A 114 6.14 -6.47 -18.62
CA THR A 114 7.31 -7.34 -18.62
C THR A 114 8.19 -6.94 -17.43
N GLY A 115 8.42 -7.86 -16.49
CA GLY A 115 9.33 -7.61 -15.37
C GLY A 115 10.78 -7.54 -15.84
N LEU A 116 11.51 -6.54 -15.38
CA LEU A 116 12.92 -6.31 -15.74
C LEU A 116 13.89 -6.55 -14.59
N GLY A 117 13.41 -6.46 -13.34
CA GLY A 117 14.23 -6.67 -12.15
C GLY A 117 13.64 -6.02 -10.90
N ARG A 118 14.34 -6.19 -9.77
CA ARG A 118 14.02 -5.53 -8.51
C ARG A 118 14.63 -4.13 -8.50
N MET A 119 13.86 -3.12 -8.15
CA MET A 119 14.37 -1.76 -8.05
C MET A 119 15.26 -1.58 -6.83
N MET A 120 16.40 -0.92 -7.03
CA MET A 120 17.35 -0.63 -5.95
C MET A 120 17.53 0.88 -5.75
N TYR A 121 17.70 1.62 -6.84
CA TYR A 121 18.08 3.02 -6.75
C TYR A 121 17.63 3.87 -7.94
N LEU A 122 17.26 5.13 -7.66
CA LEU A 122 17.12 6.21 -8.63
C LEU A 122 17.88 7.44 -8.12
N LEU A 123 18.41 8.24 -9.03
CA LEU A 123 18.99 9.56 -8.72
C LEU A 123 18.51 10.57 -9.75
N THR A 124 18.03 11.72 -9.28
CA THR A 124 17.78 12.86 -10.17
C THR A 124 19.05 13.66 -10.44
N ALA A 125 19.08 14.40 -11.55
CA ALA A 125 20.18 15.30 -11.90
C ALA A 125 20.44 16.37 -10.82
N ASP A 126 19.40 16.77 -10.08
CA ASP A 126 19.50 17.67 -8.92
C ASP A 126 20.01 16.98 -7.64
N GLY A 127 20.38 15.70 -7.72
CA GLY A 127 20.99 14.96 -6.62
C GLY A 127 20.00 14.41 -5.59
N VAL A 128 18.72 14.22 -5.95
CA VAL A 128 17.72 13.63 -5.05
C VAL A 128 17.76 12.10 -5.13
N PRO A 129 18.20 11.40 -4.07
CA PRO A 129 18.38 9.95 -4.12
C PRO A 129 17.14 9.21 -3.65
N MET A 130 16.72 8.17 -4.37
CA MET A 130 15.64 7.27 -3.97
C MET A 130 16.16 5.84 -3.90
N LYS A 131 16.29 5.32 -2.67
CA LYS A 131 16.75 3.95 -2.39
C LYS A 131 15.57 3.08 -2.02
N PHE A 132 15.55 1.86 -2.57
CA PHE A 132 14.58 0.83 -2.26
C PHE A 132 15.31 -0.35 -1.65
N GLU A 133 14.79 -0.84 -0.53
CA GLU A 133 15.27 -2.07 0.09
C GLU A 133 14.45 -3.27 -0.42
N ASP A 134 14.96 -4.49 -0.24
CA ASP A 134 14.23 -5.71 -0.60
C ASP A 134 12.84 -5.81 0.05
N ARG A 135 12.69 -5.26 1.26
CA ARG A 135 11.40 -5.22 1.96
C ARG A 135 10.37 -4.33 1.26
N ASP A 136 10.83 -3.34 0.48
CA ASP A 136 9.94 -2.43 -0.24
C ASP A 136 9.32 -3.13 -1.45
N LYS A 137 9.95 -4.18 -2.01
CA LYS A 137 9.37 -5.02 -3.08
C LYS A 137 8.90 -4.23 -4.32
N VAL A 138 9.64 -3.18 -4.68
CA VAL A 138 9.38 -2.40 -5.89
C VAL A 138 10.03 -3.11 -7.08
N MET A 139 9.25 -3.36 -8.12
CA MET A 139 9.72 -4.00 -9.35
C MET A 139 9.89 -2.97 -10.45
N LEU A 140 10.98 -3.09 -11.20
CA LEU A 140 11.12 -2.45 -12.49
C LEU A 140 10.41 -3.31 -13.53
N ALA A 141 9.59 -2.68 -14.35
CA ALA A 141 8.93 -3.35 -15.45
C ALA A 141 8.92 -2.43 -16.68
N CYS A 142 8.57 -2.99 -17.82
CA CYS A 142 8.23 -2.22 -19.00
C CYS A 142 6.95 -2.70 -19.65
N ASP A 143 6.46 -1.93 -20.61
CA ASP A 143 5.42 -2.45 -21.46
C ASP A 143 5.93 -3.55 -22.42
N PRO A 144 5.05 -4.40 -22.98
CA PRO A 144 5.48 -5.52 -23.83
C PRO A 144 6.29 -5.13 -25.07
N ALA A 145 6.17 -3.88 -25.53
CA ALA A 145 6.97 -3.38 -26.65
C ALA A 145 8.30 -2.73 -26.22
N GLY A 146 8.56 -2.60 -24.92
CA GLY A 146 9.82 -2.07 -24.39
C GLY A 146 9.98 -0.56 -24.50
N ASN A 147 8.88 0.20 -24.61
CA ASN A 147 8.91 1.65 -24.84
C ASN A 147 8.86 2.48 -23.55
N GLN A 148 8.19 1.97 -22.51
CA GLN A 148 7.95 2.71 -21.27
C GLN A 148 8.34 1.88 -20.07
N LEU A 149 9.15 2.46 -19.18
CA LEU A 149 9.45 1.91 -17.87
C LEU A 149 8.33 2.21 -16.86
N TYR A 150 8.10 1.25 -15.96
CA TYR A 150 7.13 1.31 -14.87
C TYR A 150 7.78 0.85 -13.57
N PHE A 151 7.43 1.51 -12.46
CA PHE A 151 7.73 1.03 -11.12
C PHE A 151 6.45 0.41 -10.54
N VAL A 152 6.48 -0.90 -10.25
CA VAL A 152 5.27 -1.68 -9.97
C VAL A 152 5.34 -2.33 -8.60
N GLY A 153 4.21 -2.32 -7.90
CA GLY A 153 4.08 -2.95 -6.59
C GLY A 153 4.89 -2.25 -5.50
N GLY A 154 4.97 -2.93 -4.37
CA GLY A 154 5.83 -2.50 -3.28
C GLY A 154 5.46 -1.18 -2.60
N ASN A 155 6.40 -0.67 -1.82
CA ASN A 155 6.34 0.62 -1.14
C ASN A 155 7.17 1.65 -1.92
N GLN A 156 6.49 2.57 -2.60
CA GLN A 156 7.12 3.65 -3.36
C GLN A 156 6.92 5.02 -2.67
N ASP A 157 6.64 5.03 -1.36
CA ASP A 157 6.40 6.27 -0.62
C ASP A 157 7.71 7.04 -0.37
N VAL A 158 7.96 8.05 -1.21
CA VAL A 158 9.15 8.91 -1.14
C VAL A 158 8.91 10.23 -0.38
N THR A 159 7.79 10.37 0.32
CA THR A 159 7.37 11.63 0.99
C THR A 159 8.47 12.23 1.88
N ALA A 160 9.19 11.40 2.63
CA ALA A 160 10.28 11.85 3.49
C ALA A 160 11.46 12.41 2.68
N ILE A 161 11.84 11.72 1.60
CA ILE A 161 12.92 12.12 0.69
C ILE A 161 12.60 13.48 0.06
N LEU A 162 11.38 13.63 -0.49
CA LEU A 162 10.92 14.89 -1.08
C LEU A 162 10.97 16.04 -0.07
N LYS A 163 10.65 15.77 1.20
CA LYS A 163 10.68 16.78 2.27
C LYS A 163 12.11 17.22 2.56
N HIS A 164 13.04 16.27 2.62
CA HIS A 164 14.46 16.56 2.83
C HIS A 164 15.07 17.33 1.66
N ALA A 165 14.63 17.05 0.43
CA ALA A 165 15.04 17.76 -0.78
C ALA A 165 14.39 19.16 -0.93
N GLY A 166 13.47 19.55 -0.03
CA GLY A 166 12.78 20.84 -0.14
C GLY A 166 11.77 20.92 -1.29
N ILE A 167 11.36 19.79 -1.86
CA ILE A 167 10.39 19.72 -2.95
C ILE A 167 8.99 19.99 -2.39
N ASP A 168 8.22 20.84 -3.08
CA ASP A 168 6.84 21.16 -2.69
C ASP A 168 5.94 19.93 -2.83
N GLN A 169 5.25 19.59 -1.73
CA GLN A 169 4.32 18.46 -1.64
C GLN A 169 2.87 18.92 -1.50
N SER A 170 2.58 20.19 -1.78
CA SER A 170 1.23 20.74 -1.75
C SER A 170 0.33 20.11 -2.84
N LYS A 171 0.93 19.77 -3.99
CA LYS A 171 0.25 19.17 -5.15
C LYS A 171 0.12 17.65 -5.02
N ASP A 172 -0.77 17.07 -5.82
CA ASP A 172 -0.97 15.62 -5.86
C ASP A 172 0.00 14.94 -6.84
N LEU A 173 0.26 15.55 -7.99
CA LEU A 173 1.34 15.13 -8.88
C LEU A 173 2.55 16.05 -8.63
N ILE A 174 3.67 15.42 -8.33
CA ILE A 174 4.91 16.12 -7.95
C ILE A 174 5.96 15.77 -8.99
N ASP A 175 6.57 16.82 -9.51
CA ASP A 175 7.75 16.74 -10.36
C ASP A 175 8.98 16.63 -9.47
N VAL A 176 9.67 15.49 -9.54
CA VAL A 176 10.85 15.24 -8.71
C VAL A 176 12.13 15.74 -9.41
N GLY A 177 12.08 15.92 -10.73
CA GLY A 177 13.20 16.35 -11.55
C GLY A 177 13.60 15.33 -12.62
N GLU A 178 14.65 15.66 -13.37
CA GLU A 178 15.20 14.78 -14.41
C GLU A 178 15.90 13.59 -13.76
N CYS A 179 15.55 12.37 -14.17
CA CYS A 179 16.13 11.13 -13.67
C CYS A 179 17.42 10.87 -14.44
N GLN A 180 18.56 11.01 -13.76
CA GLN A 180 19.87 10.76 -14.34
C GLN A 180 20.21 9.27 -14.33
N PHE A 181 19.75 8.54 -13.33
CA PHE A 181 20.34 7.25 -13.03
C PHE A 181 19.34 6.26 -12.46
N ILE A 182 19.50 4.99 -12.83
CA ILE A 182 18.71 3.87 -12.31
C ILE A 182 19.59 2.65 -12.05
N VAL A 183 19.31 1.95 -10.95
CA VAL A 183 19.90 0.65 -10.62
C VAL A 183 18.81 -0.34 -10.27
N TYR A 184 18.91 -1.53 -10.86
CA TYR A 184 18.01 -2.64 -10.62
C TYR A 184 18.78 -3.96 -10.61
N THR A 185 18.30 -4.91 -9.83
CA THR A 185 18.89 -6.24 -9.71
C THR A 185 18.09 -7.24 -10.53
N THR A 186 18.76 -8.04 -11.35
CA THR A 186 18.14 -9.13 -12.13
C THR A 186 19.17 -10.21 -12.43
N ASP A 187 18.70 -11.40 -12.83
CA ASP A 187 19.51 -12.42 -13.48
C ASP A 187 19.28 -12.38 -14.99
N LYS A 188 20.33 -12.67 -15.78
CA LYS A 188 20.26 -12.73 -17.25
C LYS A 188 21.09 -13.89 -17.79
N ASP A 189 20.71 -14.38 -18.96
CA ASP A 189 21.27 -15.59 -19.56
C ASP A 189 22.75 -15.44 -19.96
N PHE A 190 23.14 -14.29 -20.52
CA PHE A 190 24.54 -14.00 -20.85
C PHE A 190 25.42 -13.75 -19.61
N ASP A 191 24.80 -13.65 -18.43
CA ASP A 191 25.43 -13.58 -17.13
C ASP A 191 25.26 -14.89 -16.34
N SER A 192 25.03 -16.01 -17.03
CA SER A 192 24.86 -17.35 -16.43
C SER A 192 23.73 -17.44 -15.40
N PHE A 193 22.74 -16.54 -15.51
CA PHE A 193 21.67 -16.35 -14.52
C PHE A 193 22.19 -16.07 -13.11
N GLU A 194 23.38 -15.51 -12.98
CA GLU A 194 23.82 -14.92 -11.72
C GLU A 194 23.09 -13.62 -11.49
N GLU A 195 22.61 -13.43 -10.27
CA GLU A 195 21.96 -12.19 -9.87
C GLU A 195 22.98 -11.05 -9.81
N LYS A 196 22.74 -9.98 -10.57
CA LYS A 196 23.64 -8.83 -10.69
C LYS A 196 22.86 -7.52 -10.66
N ASP A 197 23.56 -6.49 -10.21
CA ASP A 197 23.09 -5.11 -10.26
C ASP A 197 23.44 -4.51 -11.62
N TYR A 198 22.42 -4.11 -12.36
CA TYR A 198 22.54 -3.39 -13.61
C TYR A 198 22.30 -1.91 -13.35
N GLN A 199 23.17 -1.10 -13.93
CA GLN A 199 23.18 0.34 -13.81
C GLN A 199 22.97 0.95 -15.19
N HIS A 200 22.17 2.00 -15.26
CA HIS A 200 22.01 2.80 -16.47
C HIS A 200 22.01 4.30 -16.13
N GLU A 201 22.79 5.06 -16.89
CA GLU A 201 22.77 6.52 -16.90
C GLU A 201 21.97 7.00 -18.11
N PHE A 202 20.87 7.70 -17.84
CA PHE A 202 19.97 8.20 -18.86
C PHE A 202 20.54 9.44 -19.55
N GLY A 203 20.30 9.54 -20.85
CA GLY A 203 20.65 10.71 -21.65
C GLY A 203 22.15 10.86 -21.90
N GLU A 204 22.98 9.83 -21.65
CA GLU A 204 24.42 9.91 -21.88
C GLU A 204 24.75 10.21 -23.35
N GLU A 205 24.00 9.61 -24.29
CA GLU A 205 24.22 9.78 -25.74
C GLU A 205 23.42 10.94 -26.34
N THR A 206 22.18 11.15 -25.86
CA THR A 206 21.21 12.07 -26.48
C THR A 206 21.05 13.38 -25.72
N GLY A 207 21.42 13.43 -24.44
CA GLY A 207 21.06 14.51 -23.52
C GLY A 207 19.58 14.53 -23.11
N GLU A 208 18.78 13.53 -23.54
CA GLU A 208 17.34 13.50 -23.27
C GLU A 208 17.02 12.61 -22.05
N LEU A 209 17.04 13.22 -20.86
CA LEU A 209 16.72 12.55 -19.61
C LEU A 209 15.19 12.36 -19.45
N PRO A 210 14.73 11.20 -18.97
CA PRO A 210 13.34 11.05 -18.53
C PRO A 210 13.09 11.87 -17.27
N ARG A 211 11.88 12.40 -17.11
CA ARG A 211 11.47 13.13 -15.90
C ARG A 211 10.80 12.20 -14.90
N LEU A 212 11.26 12.22 -13.65
CA LEU A 212 10.70 11.44 -12.57
C LEU A 212 9.55 12.19 -11.90
N MET A 213 8.40 11.53 -11.84
CA MET A 213 7.18 12.04 -11.25
C MET A 213 6.76 11.17 -10.07
N TYR A 214 6.12 11.79 -9.08
CA TYR A 214 5.50 11.11 -7.95
C TYR A 214 4.03 11.49 -7.84
N ASP A 215 3.15 10.49 -7.90
CA ASP A 215 1.74 10.61 -7.55
C ASP A 215 1.58 10.42 -6.04
N ARG A 216 1.29 11.50 -5.32
CA ARG A 216 1.11 11.52 -3.87
C ARG A 216 -0.18 10.83 -3.41
N LEU A 217 -1.21 10.76 -4.25
CA LEU A 217 -2.47 10.10 -3.91
C LEU A 217 -2.31 8.58 -3.97
N ASN A 218 -1.73 8.10 -5.06
CA ASN A 218 -1.50 6.67 -5.28
C ASN A 218 -0.20 6.16 -4.66
N ARG A 219 0.70 7.08 -4.26
CA ARG A 219 2.05 6.80 -3.74
C ARG A 219 2.88 5.99 -4.72
N GLN A 220 2.93 6.46 -5.96
CA GLN A 220 3.59 5.76 -7.06
C GLN A 220 4.54 6.71 -7.79
N LEU A 221 5.71 6.18 -8.14
CA LEU A 221 6.65 6.83 -9.02
C LEU A 221 6.36 6.44 -10.47
N PHE A 222 6.69 7.33 -11.40
CA PHE A 222 6.68 7.02 -12.83
C PHE A 222 7.64 7.94 -13.58
N LEU A 223 8.17 7.44 -14.70
CA LEU A 223 9.01 8.22 -15.62
C LEU A 223 8.18 8.74 -16.78
N VAL A 224 8.50 9.95 -17.25
CA VAL A 224 7.88 10.58 -18.42
C VAL A 224 8.97 11.00 -19.40
N GLY A 225 8.85 10.58 -20.66
CA GLY A 225 9.82 10.92 -21.71
C GLY A 225 11.15 10.18 -21.57
N GLY A 226 12.22 10.79 -22.08
CA GLY A 226 13.55 10.20 -22.22
C GLY A 226 13.73 9.43 -23.52
N ALA A 227 14.98 9.24 -23.94
CA ALA A 227 15.33 8.56 -25.19
C ALA A 227 15.75 7.09 -25.01
N TYR A 228 15.52 6.50 -23.83
CA TYR A 228 15.99 5.15 -23.53
C TYR A 228 15.27 4.06 -24.34
N GLU A 229 15.97 2.96 -24.60
CA GLU A 229 15.43 1.72 -25.16
C GLU A 229 15.70 0.53 -24.23
N ILE A 230 14.87 -0.50 -24.34
CA ILE A 230 14.95 -1.70 -23.50
C ILE A 230 15.37 -2.88 -24.36
N LYS A 231 16.58 -3.38 -24.12
CA LYS A 231 17.21 -4.47 -24.88
C LYS A 231 17.58 -5.64 -23.98
N ARG A 232 18.11 -6.71 -24.59
CA ARG A 232 18.55 -7.91 -23.86
C ARG A 232 19.63 -7.56 -22.84
N GLU A 233 20.59 -6.76 -23.24
CA GLU A 233 21.70 -6.24 -22.43
C GLU A 233 21.23 -5.41 -21.23
N GLY A 234 20.12 -4.68 -21.35
CA GLY A 234 19.62 -3.80 -20.31
C GLY A 234 18.89 -2.58 -20.89
N ILE A 235 18.83 -1.51 -20.09
CA ILE A 235 18.41 -0.20 -20.56
C ILE A 235 19.59 0.45 -21.29
N VAL A 236 19.34 1.01 -22.47
CA VAL A 236 20.33 1.72 -23.29
C VAL A 236 19.77 3.08 -23.72
N ASN A 237 20.64 3.97 -24.22
CA ASN A 237 20.26 5.27 -24.79
C ASN A 237 20.00 5.18 -26.31
#